data_AF-A0A2M8NUJ6-F1
#
_entry.id   AF-A0A2M8NUJ6-F1
#
_cell.length_a   1.000
_cell.length_b   1.000
_cell.length_c   1.000
_cell.angle_alpha   90.00
_cell.angle_beta   90.00
_cell.angle_gamma   90.00
#
_symmetry.space_group_name_H-M   'P 1'
#
loop_
_entity.id
_entity.type
_entity.pdbx_description
1 polymer ?
#
loop_
_entity_poly.entity_id
_entity_poly.type
_entity_poly.pdbx_seq_one_letter_code
_entity_poly.pdbx_strand_id
1 'polypeptide(L)'
;MIYEIHLYSPKAGKLTPAMLEWLYQHGQSDDQPEAFWPVRQINPKALARLLLKLDHNLIPHPGPAGDVELHYSQKELNIILYIHNRGVILFFPYMPYGAFARITVGICYTYIRYLYDTLGFWSYDPQLDILSYADDFQSMDDTIRLMDKVMSRYLTG
;
A
#
# COMPACT_ATOMS: atom_id res chain seq x y z
N MET A 1 -4.45 13.59 -8.41
CA MET A 1 -5.14 12.38 -7.97
C MET A 1 -4.09 11.43 -7.40
N ILE A 2 -4.37 10.75 -6.29
CA ILE A 2 -3.42 9.86 -5.59
C ILE A 2 -3.91 8.43 -5.77
N TYR A 3 -3.01 7.54 -6.18
CA TYR A 3 -3.21 6.09 -6.20
C TYR A 3 -2.84 5.54 -4.83
N GLU A 4 -3.61 4.56 -4.36
CA GLU A 4 -3.37 3.91 -3.08
C GLU A 4 -3.41 2.39 -3.21
N ILE A 5 -2.49 1.68 -2.57
CA ILE A 5 -2.53 0.23 -2.44
C ILE A 5 -2.49 -0.13 -0.97
N HIS A 6 -3.46 -0.93 -0.53
CA HIS A 6 -3.63 -1.31 0.86
C HIS A 6 -2.93 -2.65 1.11
N LEU A 7 -2.16 -2.73 2.17
CA LEU A 7 -1.34 -3.88 2.53
C LEU A 7 -1.73 -4.37 3.92
N TYR A 8 -2.16 -5.62 4.00
CA TYR A 8 -2.68 -6.23 5.23
C TYR A 8 -1.98 -7.55 5.55
N SER A 9 -1.73 -7.83 6.84
CA SER A 9 -1.23 -9.13 7.31
C SER A 9 -2.38 -9.96 7.89
N PRO A 10 -3.01 -10.87 7.13
CA PRO A 10 -4.17 -11.64 7.60
C PRO A 10 -3.81 -12.63 8.72
N LYS A 11 -4.69 -12.76 9.73
CA LYS A 11 -4.51 -13.76 10.79
C LYS A 11 -4.57 -15.20 10.26
N ALA A 12 -5.44 -15.45 9.28
CA ALA A 12 -5.65 -16.74 8.65
C ALA A 12 -4.61 -17.08 7.54
N GLY A 13 -3.59 -16.24 7.32
CA GLY A 13 -2.58 -16.43 6.28
C GLY A 13 -3.02 -16.07 4.86
N LYS A 14 -4.33 -15.92 4.63
CA LYS A 14 -4.92 -15.43 3.37
C LYS A 14 -5.88 -14.28 3.61
N LEU A 15 -5.78 -13.22 2.81
CA LEU A 15 -6.77 -12.15 2.76
C LEU A 15 -7.94 -12.59 1.87
N THR A 16 -9.17 -12.30 2.28
CA THR A 16 -10.37 -12.67 1.54
C THR A 16 -11.28 -11.45 1.34
N PRO A 17 -12.18 -11.45 0.34
CA PRO A 17 -13.12 -10.36 0.14
C PRO A 17 -13.98 -10.04 1.37
N ALA A 18 -14.45 -11.06 2.10
CA ALA A 18 -15.22 -10.86 3.33
C ALA A 18 -14.39 -10.17 4.44
N MET A 19 -13.09 -10.44 4.51
CA MET A 19 -12.19 -9.75 5.44
C MET A 19 -11.99 -8.29 5.04
N LEU A 20 -11.87 -8.00 3.74
CA LEU A 20 -11.80 -6.63 3.23
C LEU A 20 -13.10 -5.87 3.52
N GLU A 21 -14.26 -6.47 3.24
CA GLU A 21 -15.56 -5.87 3.54
C GLU A 21 -15.67 -5.52 5.03
N TRP A 22 -15.26 -6.45 5.91
CA TRP A 22 -15.20 -6.17 7.34
C TRP A 22 -14.27 -4.99 7.67
N LEU A 23 -13.08 -4.93 7.06
CA LEU A 23 -12.13 -3.82 7.27
C LEU A 23 -12.68 -2.49 6.76
N TYR A 24 -13.45 -2.47 5.68
CA TYR A 24 -14.11 -1.25 5.20
C TYR A 24 -15.22 -0.79 6.14
N GLN A 25 -15.98 -1.72 6.71
CA GLN A 25 -17.07 -1.42 7.62
C GLN A 25 -16.57 -1.00 9.01
N HIS A 26 -15.49 -1.61 9.50
CA HIS A 26 -15.06 -1.52 10.89
C HIS A 26 -13.62 -1.06 11.09
N GLY A 27 -12.87 -0.79 10.03
CA GLY A 27 -11.43 -0.47 10.11
C GLY A 27 -11.10 0.81 10.88
N GLN A 28 -12.08 1.70 11.06
CA GLN A 28 -11.98 2.93 11.85
C GLN A 28 -12.63 2.81 13.24
N SER A 29 -13.16 1.65 13.60
CA SER A 29 -13.86 1.45 14.87
C SER A 29 -12.86 1.18 16.00
N ASP A 30 -12.99 1.94 17.09
CA ASP A 30 -12.16 1.78 18.30
C ASP A 30 -12.76 0.77 19.31
N ASP A 31 -13.98 0.31 19.06
CA ASP A 31 -14.77 -0.53 19.98
C ASP A 31 -14.75 -2.03 19.63
N GLN A 32 -14.18 -2.41 18.48
CA GLN A 32 -14.17 -3.79 18.02
C GLN A 32 -13.12 -4.63 18.78
N PRO A 33 -13.52 -5.72 19.45
CA PRO A 33 -12.59 -6.60 20.15
C PRO A 33 -11.53 -7.20 19.23
N GLU A 34 -10.28 -7.29 19.71
CA GLU A 34 -9.14 -7.77 18.91
C GLU A 34 -9.36 -9.16 18.28
N ALA A 35 -10.13 -10.04 18.93
CA ALA A 35 -10.44 -11.37 18.40
C ALA A 35 -11.17 -11.35 17.05
N PHE A 36 -11.95 -10.30 16.76
CA PHE A 36 -12.73 -10.18 15.53
C PHE A 36 -11.98 -9.54 14.38
N TRP A 37 -10.86 -8.86 14.66
CA TRP A 37 -10.05 -8.26 13.61
C TRP A 37 -9.49 -9.34 12.68
N PRO A 38 -9.75 -9.29 11.36
CA PRO A 38 -9.29 -10.31 10.43
C PRO A 38 -7.77 -10.23 10.16
N VAL A 39 -7.15 -9.10 10.48
CA VAL A 39 -5.73 -8.80 10.28
C VAL A 39 -5.00 -8.72 11.61
N ARG A 40 -3.69 -9.00 11.58
CA ARG A 40 -2.82 -8.89 12.74
C ARG A 40 -2.63 -7.42 13.09
N GLN A 41 -2.55 -7.13 14.38
CA GLN A 41 -2.07 -5.84 14.84
C GLN A 41 -0.56 -5.72 14.55
N ILE A 42 -0.16 -4.58 14.03
CA ILE A 42 1.24 -4.26 13.68
C ILE A 42 1.73 -3.17 14.64
N ASN A 43 3.02 -3.20 14.97
CA ASN A 43 3.69 -2.08 15.64
C ASN A 43 4.28 -1.14 14.56
N PRO A 44 3.70 0.06 14.34
CA PRO A 44 4.11 0.93 13.23
C PRO A 44 5.58 1.31 13.28
N LYS A 45 6.10 1.63 14.48
CA LYS A 45 7.50 2.02 14.68
C LYS A 45 8.47 0.85 14.46
N ALA A 46 8.06 -0.38 14.78
CA ALA A 46 8.88 -1.56 14.50
C ALA A 46 8.95 -1.84 13.01
N LEU A 47 7.81 -1.78 12.31
CA LEU A 47 7.75 -1.97 10.87
C LEU A 47 8.50 -0.86 10.11
N ALA A 48 8.34 0.40 10.53
CA ALA A 48 9.05 1.52 9.94
C ALA A 48 10.58 1.35 10.02
N ARG A 49 11.11 0.90 11.17
CA ARG A 49 12.54 0.61 11.34
C ARG A 49 13.04 -0.51 10.42
N LEU A 50 12.19 -1.48 10.12
CA LEU A 50 12.52 -2.57 9.20
C LEU A 50 12.57 -2.07 7.75
N LEU A 51 11.60 -1.24 7.35
CA LEU A 51 11.60 -0.61 6.02
C LEU A 51 12.76 0.39 5.83
N LEU A 52 13.13 1.16 6.86
CA LEU A 52 14.30 2.05 6.81
C LEU A 52 15.64 1.29 6.68
N LYS A 53 15.70 0.02 7.12
CA LYS A 53 16.87 -0.85 6.90
C LYS A 53 16.90 -1.45 5.49
N LEU A 54 15.73 -1.68 4.91
CA LEU A 54 15.60 -2.11 3.52
C LEU A 54 16.03 -0.99 2.57
N ASP A 55 15.53 0.22 2.81
CA ASP A 55 15.71 1.37 1.93
C ASP A 55 16.06 2.64 2.71
N HIS A 56 17.33 3.07 2.55
CA HIS A 56 17.84 4.27 3.19
C HIS A 56 17.36 5.58 2.54
N ASN A 57 16.64 5.52 1.41
CA ASN A 57 16.05 6.71 0.78
C ASN A 57 14.71 7.11 1.44
N LEU A 58 14.22 6.32 2.40
CA LEU A 58 13.00 6.64 3.14
C LEU A 58 13.29 7.64 4.27
N ILE A 59 12.46 8.67 4.34
CA ILE A 59 12.52 9.72 5.35
C ILE A 59 11.31 9.54 6.28
N PRO A 60 11.53 9.30 7.59
CA PRO A 60 10.42 9.08 8.51
C PRO A 60 9.76 10.40 8.96
N HIS A 61 8.44 10.37 9.00
CA HIS A 61 7.57 11.43 9.49
C HIS A 61 6.57 10.87 10.50
N PRO A 62 6.18 11.64 11.53
CA PRO A 62 5.14 11.22 12.47
C PRO A 62 3.77 11.24 11.78
N GLY A 63 3.03 10.14 11.89
CA GLY A 63 1.62 10.05 11.52
C GLY A 63 0.69 10.33 12.72
N PRO A 64 -0.64 10.35 12.51
CA PRO A 64 -1.62 10.51 13.58
C PRO A 64 -1.62 9.29 14.51
N ALA A 65 -2.07 9.46 15.75
CA ALA A 65 -2.30 8.37 16.71
C ALA A 65 -1.11 7.38 16.93
N GLY A 66 0.13 7.81 16.64
CA GLY A 66 1.33 6.97 16.78
C GLY A 66 1.70 6.16 15.53
N ASP A 67 1.00 6.39 14.42
CA ASP A 67 1.33 5.91 13.08
C ASP A 67 2.63 6.55 12.56
N VAL A 68 3.16 6.01 11.47
CA VAL A 68 4.41 6.46 10.85
C VAL A 68 4.22 6.62 9.36
N GLU A 69 4.68 7.73 8.82
CA GLU A 69 4.79 7.93 7.38
C GLU A 69 6.26 7.79 6.96
N LEU A 70 6.53 7.03 5.91
CA LEU A 70 7.86 6.99 5.28
C LEU A 70 7.76 7.61 3.89
N HIS A 71 8.42 8.73 3.70
CA HIS A 71 8.42 9.49 2.45
C HIS A 71 9.66 9.13 1.64
N TYR A 72 9.49 8.83 0.36
CA TYR A 72 10.62 8.59 -0.52
C TYR A 72 11.38 9.91 -0.78
N SER A 73 12.71 9.88 -0.72
CA SER A 73 13.53 11.11 -0.73
C SER A 73 13.37 11.97 -1.99
N GLN A 74 13.11 11.34 -3.14
CA GLN A 74 12.83 12.02 -4.40
C GLN A 74 11.38 12.52 -4.41
N LYS A 75 11.21 13.81 -4.11
CA LYS A 75 9.91 14.48 -3.96
C LYS A 75 9.05 14.39 -5.22
N GLU A 76 9.65 14.30 -6.39
CA GLU A 76 8.96 14.21 -7.67
C GLU A 76 8.18 12.89 -7.82
N LEU A 77 8.62 11.83 -7.13
CA LEU A 77 7.92 10.54 -7.13
C LEU A 77 6.72 10.54 -6.18
N ASN A 78 6.76 11.38 -5.14
CA ASN A 78 5.69 11.55 -4.14
C ASN A 78 5.14 10.20 -3.62
N ILE A 79 6.05 9.25 -3.35
CA ILE A 79 5.73 7.94 -2.78
C ILE A 79 5.75 8.06 -1.25
N ILE A 80 4.67 7.62 -0.61
CA ILE A 80 4.51 7.63 0.84
C ILE A 80 4.04 6.25 1.30
N LEU A 81 4.75 5.65 2.26
CA LEU A 81 4.29 4.46 2.97
C LEU A 81 3.68 4.91 4.30
N TYR A 82 2.36 4.90 4.39
CA TYR A 82 1.64 5.17 5.63
C TYR A 82 1.45 3.89 6.42
N ILE A 83 2.07 3.81 7.59
CA ILE A 83 2.10 2.62 8.43
C ILE A 83 1.23 2.86 9.65
N HIS A 84 0.18 2.07 9.79
CA HIS A 84 -0.73 2.12 10.92
C HIS A 84 -0.85 0.77 11.62
N ASN A 85 -1.56 0.74 12.75
CA ASN A 85 -1.70 -0.45 13.59
C ASN A 85 -2.38 -1.66 12.90
N ARG A 86 -3.02 -1.49 11.74
CA ARG A 86 -3.71 -2.57 11.00
C ARG A 86 -3.09 -2.89 9.63
N GLY A 87 -2.15 -2.10 9.14
CA GLY A 87 -1.61 -2.31 7.81
C GLY A 87 -0.64 -1.22 7.36
N VAL A 88 -0.35 -1.25 6.07
CA VAL A 88 0.39 -0.20 5.35
C VAL A 88 -0.47 0.26 4.18
N ILE A 89 -0.48 1.56 3.90
CA ILE A 89 -1.06 2.13 2.69
C ILE A 89 0.08 2.76 1.89
N LEU A 90 0.27 2.32 0.64
CA LEU A 90 1.19 2.94 -0.29
C LEU A 90 0.47 4.02 -1.07
N PHE A 91 0.90 5.27 -0.95
CA PHE A 91 0.40 6.38 -1.75
C PHE A 91 1.42 6.77 -2.80
N PHE A 92 0.97 7.01 -4.02
CA PHE A 92 1.79 7.54 -5.10
C PHE A 92 0.89 8.26 -6.13
N PRO A 93 1.39 9.28 -6.85
CA PRO A 93 0.55 10.04 -7.77
C PRO A 93 0.20 9.22 -9.00
N TYR A 94 -0.96 9.51 -9.60
CA TYR A 94 -1.24 9.06 -10.96
C TYR A 94 -0.26 9.74 -11.92
N MET A 95 0.37 8.96 -12.80
CA MET A 95 1.33 9.44 -13.77
C MET A 95 0.93 8.99 -15.18
N PRO A 96 1.17 9.81 -16.22
CA PRO A 96 0.98 9.38 -17.60
C PRO A 96 1.92 8.22 -17.94
N TYR A 97 1.50 7.35 -18.88
CA TYR A 97 2.27 6.19 -19.29
C TYR A 97 3.66 6.58 -19.79
N GLY A 98 4.71 6.01 -19.19
CA GLY A 98 6.09 6.33 -19.52
C GLY A 98 7.09 5.76 -18.53
N ALA A 99 8.36 6.17 -18.67
CA ALA A 99 9.45 5.72 -17.81
C ALA A 99 9.20 6.06 -16.33
N PHE A 100 8.67 7.25 -16.04
CA PHE A 100 8.35 7.68 -14.68
C PHE A 100 7.28 6.79 -14.02
N ALA A 101 6.16 6.49 -14.70
CA ALA A 101 5.14 5.59 -14.16
C ALA A 101 5.71 4.20 -13.86
N ARG A 102 6.53 3.64 -14.77
CA ARG A 102 7.20 2.34 -14.57
C ARG A 102 8.14 2.34 -13.37
N ILE A 103 8.91 3.42 -13.19
CA ILE A 103 9.83 3.56 -12.05
C ILE A 103 9.05 3.66 -10.75
N THR A 104 8.06 4.55 -10.67
CA THR A 104 7.24 4.77 -9.46
C THR A 104 6.53 3.49 -9.05
N VAL A 105 5.83 2.84 -9.99
CA VAL A 105 5.12 1.59 -9.70
C VAL A 105 6.11 0.48 -9.34
N GLY A 106 7.25 0.37 -10.04
CA GLY A 106 8.30 -0.61 -9.70
C GLY A 106 8.86 -0.44 -8.28
N ILE A 107 9.04 0.80 -7.81
CA ILE A 107 9.44 1.09 -6.43
C ILE A 107 8.34 0.64 -5.46
N CYS A 108 7.09 1.02 -5.70
CA CYS A 108 5.96 0.59 -4.86
C CYS A 108 5.89 -0.94 -4.73
N TYR A 109 5.99 -1.65 -5.85
CA TYR A 109 5.94 -3.11 -5.91
C TYR A 109 7.14 -3.78 -5.21
N THR A 110 8.29 -3.10 -5.12
CA THR A 110 9.43 -3.59 -4.33
C THR A 110 9.05 -3.68 -2.84
N TYR A 111 8.34 -2.69 -2.31
CA TYR A 111 7.86 -2.74 -0.92
C TYR A 111 6.76 -3.77 -0.72
N ILE A 112 5.81 -3.88 -1.65
CA ILE A 112 4.74 -4.89 -1.60
C ILE A 112 5.37 -6.29 -1.53
N ARG A 113 6.31 -6.58 -2.44
CA ARG A 113 6.98 -7.87 -2.52
C ARG A 113 7.78 -8.17 -1.25
N TYR A 114 8.52 -7.19 -0.74
CA TYR A 114 9.29 -7.37 0.48
C TYR A 114 8.41 -7.66 1.71
N LEU A 115 7.31 -6.91 1.88
CA LEU A 115 6.36 -7.10 2.98
C LEU A 115 5.63 -8.44 2.88
N TYR A 116 5.34 -8.87 1.66
CA TYR A 116 4.84 -10.20 1.37
C TYR A 116 5.83 -11.27 1.83
N ASP A 117 7.07 -11.25 1.31
CA ASP A 117 8.06 -12.32 1.53
C ASP A 117 8.48 -12.43 2.99
N THR A 118 8.59 -11.27 3.65
CA THR A 118 9.15 -11.20 5.01
C THR A 118 8.08 -11.36 6.09
N LEU A 119 6.87 -10.85 5.84
CA LEU A 119 5.85 -10.68 6.89
C LEU A 119 4.47 -11.23 6.51
N GLY A 120 4.32 -11.82 5.30
CA GLY A 120 3.08 -12.44 4.84
C GLY A 120 1.97 -11.43 4.56
N PHE A 121 2.31 -10.21 4.13
CA PHE A 121 1.32 -9.22 3.72
C PHE A 121 0.67 -9.60 2.39
N TRP A 122 -0.59 -9.21 2.24
CA TRP A 122 -1.39 -9.24 1.02
C TRP A 122 -1.67 -7.83 0.56
N SER A 123 -1.70 -7.62 -0.76
CA SER A 123 -2.09 -6.34 -1.36
C SER A 123 -3.56 -6.38 -1.78
N TYR A 124 -4.22 -5.25 -1.59
CA TYR A 124 -5.51 -4.92 -2.19
C TYR A 124 -5.39 -3.59 -2.90
N ASP A 125 -5.77 -3.57 -4.17
CA ASP A 125 -5.85 -2.39 -5.01
C ASP A 125 -7.31 -1.94 -5.10
N PRO A 126 -7.71 -0.86 -4.39
CA PRO A 126 -9.09 -0.39 -4.39
C PRO A 126 -9.57 0.17 -5.74
N GLN A 127 -8.66 0.62 -6.60
CA GLN A 127 -9.00 1.21 -7.90
C GLN A 127 -9.27 0.15 -8.96
N LEU A 128 -8.58 -0.99 -8.88
CA LEU A 128 -8.76 -2.14 -9.76
C LEU A 128 -9.70 -3.21 -9.18
N ASP A 129 -10.02 -3.12 -7.89
CA ASP A 129 -10.72 -4.16 -7.11
C ASP A 129 -9.99 -5.52 -7.19
N ILE A 130 -8.66 -5.48 -7.06
CA ILE A 130 -7.81 -6.66 -7.15
C ILE A 130 -7.23 -6.97 -5.77
N LEU A 131 -7.50 -8.19 -5.30
CA LEU A 131 -6.83 -8.78 -4.15
C LEU A 131 -5.73 -9.72 -4.64
N SER A 132 -4.49 -9.48 -4.21
CA SER A 132 -3.31 -10.14 -4.73
C SER A 132 -2.45 -10.71 -3.61
N TYR A 133 -1.95 -11.93 -3.85
CA TYR A 133 -0.89 -12.54 -3.06
C TYR A 133 0.40 -12.41 -3.86
N ALA A 134 1.43 -11.80 -3.27
CA ALA A 134 2.78 -11.76 -3.84
C ALA A 134 2.98 -10.93 -5.11
N ASP A 135 1.93 -10.31 -5.65
CA ASP A 135 1.88 -9.59 -6.93
C ASP A 135 2.49 -10.34 -8.11
N ASP A 136 1.61 -11.02 -8.85
CA ASP A 136 1.88 -11.39 -10.24
C ASP A 136 2.27 -10.13 -11.01
N PHE A 137 3.40 -10.16 -11.74
CA PHE A 137 3.86 -9.05 -12.61
C PHE A 137 2.78 -8.45 -13.52
N GLN A 138 1.69 -9.18 -13.76
CA GLN A 138 0.50 -8.74 -14.47
C GLN A 138 -0.23 -7.57 -13.78
N SER A 139 -0.28 -7.53 -12.44
CA SER A 139 -0.94 -6.43 -11.71
C SER A 139 -0.19 -5.10 -11.86
N MET A 140 1.13 -5.14 -12.03
CA MET A 140 1.95 -3.94 -12.30
C MET A 140 1.59 -3.31 -13.65
N ASP A 141 1.51 -4.12 -14.71
CA ASP A 141 1.14 -3.64 -16.05
C ASP A 141 -0.31 -3.14 -16.08
N ASP A 142 -1.23 -3.79 -15.35
CA ASP A 142 -2.63 -3.37 -15.27
C ASP A 142 -2.78 -2.06 -14.48
N THR A 143 -2.04 -1.87 -13.39
CA THR A 143 -1.93 -0.59 -12.67
C THR A 143 -1.47 0.54 -13.61
N ILE A 144 -0.39 0.30 -14.35
CA ILE A 144 0.17 1.26 -15.29
C ILE A 144 -0.84 1.59 -16.41
N ARG A 145 -1.56 0.60 -16.95
CA ARG A 145 -2.61 0.81 -17.97
C ARG A 145 -3.80 1.59 -17.43
N LEU A 146 -4.24 1.30 -16.20
CA LEU A 146 -5.31 2.07 -15.56
C LEU A 146 -4.90 3.53 -15.42
N MET A 147 -3.68 3.80 -14.92
CA MET A 147 -3.17 5.17 -14.80
C MET A 147 -3.24 5.93 -16.12
N ASP A 148 -2.82 5.30 -17.21
CA ASP A 148 -2.86 5.91 -18.55
C ASP A 148 -4.28 6.22 -19.02
N LYS A 149 -5.20 5.26 -18.85
CA LYS A 149 -6.61 5.43 -19.22
C LYS A 149 -7.27 6.56 -18.46
N VAL A 150 -6.91 6.75 -17.19
CA VAL A 150 -7.47 7.86 -16.41
C VAL A 150 -6.82 9.18 -16.81
N MET A 151 -5.49 9.25 -16.93
CA MET A 151 -4.78 10.48 -17.28
C MET A 151 -5.12 10.99 -18.68
N SER A 152 -5.29 10.08 -19.66
CA SER A 152 -5.70 10.45 -21.03
C SER A 152 -7.05 11.18 -21.07
N ARG A 153 -8.01 10.82 -20.19
CA ARG A 153 -9.30 11.53 -20.07
C ARG A 153 -9.15 12.95 -19.53
N TYR A 154 -8.15 13.20 -18.69
CA TYR A 154 -7.87 14.51 -18.11
C TYR A 154 -7.01 15.41 -19.01
N LEU A 155 -6.23 14.84 -19.94
CA LEU A 155 -5.37 15.59 -20.86
C LEU A 155 -6.10 16.06 -22.14
N THR A 156 -7.25 15.49 -22.45
CA THR A 156 -8.12 15.90 -23.57
C THR A 156 -9.07 17.06 -23.25
N GLY A 157 -8.73 17.88 -22.24
CA GLY A 157 -9.45 19.11 -21.88
C GLY A 157 -8.81 20.34 -22.49
#